data_AF-A0A9P6S5J3-F1
#
_entry.id   AF-A0A9P6S5J3-F1
#
_cell.length_a   1.000
_cell.length_b   1.000
_cell.length_c   1.000
_cell.angle_alpha   90.00
_cell.angle_beta   90.00
_cell.angle_gamma   90.00
#
_symmetry.space_group_name_H-M   'P 1'
#
loop_
_entity.id
_entity.type
_entity.pdbx_description
1 polymer ?
#
loop_
_entity_poly.entity_id
_entity_poly.type
_entity_poly.pdbx_seq_one_letter_code
_entity_poly.pdbx_strand_id
1 'polypeptide(L)'
;PRKFQLNETKTQDPVEMPWLKDMRLKDTVILGATHQTLKDKIFQRLLTDTINKIRKARPEALIIYRNNPVGHPECPSKNNGFNGNMAQREQKQKERQQEQEQEQRQQQQQKQQQRVLESRVKVPIPHDHSTFGAPARPFTKDIPTVEMLHYPLNWAHYDRQNQIAKAIVEASGGIYWNVATMTNMRPDGHVGGQDCLSYKRPGPTDEWAVSLFNLFKTIELVERE
;
A
#
# COMPACT_ATOMS: atom_id res chain seq x y z
N PRO A 1 -40.09 -18.62 -22.05
CA PRO A 1 -38.70 -18.77 -21.52
C PRO A 1 -37.66 -18.30 -22.55
N ARG A 2 -37.11 -17.08 -22.37
CA ARG A 2 -36.02 -16.57 -23.22
C ARG A 2 -34.70 -17.22 -22.79
N LYS A 3 -34.05 -17.94 -23.71
CA LYS A 3 -32.71 -18.48 -23.51
C LYS A 3 -31.73 -17.31 -23.55
N PHE A 4 -31.04 -17.04 -22.44
CA PHE A 4 -29.87 -16.18 -22.44
C PHE A 4 -28.75 -16.90 -23.20
N GLN A 5 -28.37 -16.39 -24.36
CA GLN A 5 -27.10 -16.77 -24.99
C GLN A 5 -25.99 -16.02 -24.24
N LEU A 6 -25.14 -16.76 -23.56
CA LEU A 6 -23.86 -16.25 -23.07
C LEU A 6 -23.02 -15.95 -24.31
N ASN A 7 -22.78 -14.68 -24.58
CA ASN A 7 -21.75 -14.30 -25.55
C ASN A 7 -20.41 -14.77 -24.98
N GLU A 8 -19.84 -15.81 -25.58
CA GLU A 8 -18.47 -16.22 -25.34
C GLU A 8 -17.56 -15.04 -25.65
N THR A 9 -17.06 -14.38 -24.60
CA THR A 9 -15.95 -13.45 -24.75
C THR A 9 -14.80 -14.25 -25.33
N LYS A 10 -14.40 -13.98 -26.58
CA LYS A 10 -13.17 -14.50 -27.18
C LYS A 10 -12.06 -14.35 -26.16
N THR A 11 -11.66 -15.46 -25.53
CA THR A 11 -10.37 -15.55 -24.86
C THR A 11 -9.34 -15.22 -25.93
N GLN A 12 -8.71 -14.06 -25.80
CA GLN A 12 -7.56 -13.74 -26.64
C GLN A 12 -6.58 -14.91 -26.53
N ASP A 13 -6.06 -15.37 -27.67
CA ASP A 13 -5.06 -16.43 -27.69
C ASP A 13 -3.94 -16.07 -26.71
N PRO A 14 -3.48 -17.02 -25.87
CA PRO A 14 -2.39 -16.75 -24.95
C PRO A 14 -1.19 -16.26 -25.76
N VAL A 15 -0.73 -15.05 -25.44
CA VAL A 15 0.49 -14.51 -26.05
C VAL A 15 1.65 -15.37 -25.54
N GLU A 16 2.06 -16.35 -26.33
CA GLU A 16 3.29 -17.10 -26.08
C GLU A 16 4.47 -16.17 -26.36
N MET A 17 5.19 -15.80 -25.30
CA MET A 17 6.45 -15.09 -25.43
C MET A 17 7.52 -16.09 -25.94
N PRO A 18 8.07 -15.93 -27.17
CA PRO A 18 8.94 -16.94 -27.77
C PRO A 18 10.17 -17.27 -26.93
N TRP A 19 10.70 -16.27 -26.22
CA TRP A 19 11.84 -16.40 -25.32
C TRP A 19 11.55 -17.15 -24.01
N LEU A 20 10.28 -17.38 -23.66
CA LEU A 20 9.92 -18.12 -22.44
C LEU A 20 10.39 -19.58 -22.52
N LYS A 21 10.46 -20.15 -23.74
CA LYS A 21 10.90 -21.53 -24.00
C LYS A 21 12.38 -21.73 -23.72
N ASP A 22 13.19 -20.70 -23.91
CA ASP A 22 14.63 -20.73 -23.66
C ASP A 22 15.01 -20.38 -22.22
N MET A 23 14.03 -19.92 -21.42
CA MET A 23 14.22 -19.67 -20.01
C MET A 23 14.10 -20.98 -19.24
N ARG A 24 15.22 -21.51 -18.75
CA ARG A 24 15.21 -22.51 -17.67
C ARG A 24 14.67 -21.84 -16.42
N LEU A 25 13.35 -21.87 -16.25
CA LEU A 25 12.74 -21.38 -15.02
C LEU A 25 13.22 -22.28 -13.89
N LYS A 26 14.15 -21.75 -13.10
CA LYS A 26 14.28 -22.17 -11.70
C LYS A 26 12.88 -22.28 -11.11
N ASP A 27 12.71 -23.18 -10.15
CA ASP A 27 11.53 -23.14 -9.30
C ASP A 27 11.35 -21.70 -8.78
N THR A 28 10.41 -20.95 -9.35
CA THR A 28 10.29 -19.50 -9.11
C THR A 28 8.90 -19.19 -8.59
N VAL A 29 8.84 -18.41 -7.52
CA VAL A 29 7.62 -17.88 -6.95
C VAL A 29 7.66 -16.36 -7.03
N ILE A 30 6.79 -15.79 -7.86
CA ILE A 30 6.63 -14.34 -7.97
C ILE A 30 5.49 -13.90 -7.04
N LEU A 31 5.82 -13.08 -6.04
CA LEU A 31 4.90 -12.48 -5.11
C LEU A 31 4.61 -11.04 -5.53
N GLY A 32 3.40 -10.58 -5.27
CA GLY A 32 2.99 -9.20 -5.48
C GLY A 32 1.76 -8.92 -4.65
N ALA A 33 1.62 -7.68 -4.18
CA ALA A 33 0.56 -7.30 -3.28
C ALA A 33 -0.35 -6.27 -3.95
N THR A 34 -1.19 -6.67 -4.91
CA THR A 34 -2.10 -5.72 -5.55
C THR A 34 -3.03 -5.08 -4.50
N HIS A 35 -2.92 -3.76 -4.33
CA HIS A 35 -3.78 -2.88 -3.54
C HIS A 35 -4.08 -3.36 -2.12
N GLN A 36 -3.21 -3.02 -1.18
CA GLN A 36 -3.39 -3.41 0.22
C GLN A 36 -3.94 -2.28 1.07
N THR A 37 -5.18 -2.46 1.54
CA THR A 37 -5.75 -1.69 2.65
C THR A 37 -5.23 -2.15 4.02
N LEU A 38 -4.29 -3.09 4.04
CA LEU A 38 -3.75 -3.68 5.26
C LEU A 38 -2.86 -2.67 6.00
N LYS A 39 -2.94 -2.72 7.33
CA LYS A 39 -1.97 -2.03 8.20
C LYS A 39 -0.61 -2.70 8.07
N ASP A 40 0.47 -1.93 8.15
CA ASP A 40 1.84 -2.41 7.98
C ASP A 40 2.21 -3.62 8.83
N LYS A 41 1.80 -3.64 10.11
CA LYS A 41 2.05 -4.79 11.00
C LYS A 41 1.43 -6.08 10.48
N ILE A 42 0.24 -5.98 9.89
CA ILE A 42 -0.47 -7.13 9.30
C ILE A 42 0.21 -7.52 7.99
N PHE A 43 0.53 -6.55 7.13
CA PHE A 43 1.22 -6.81 5.87
C PHE A 43 2.58 -7.50 6.09
N GLN A 44 3.41 -6.94 6.98
CA GLN A 44 4.71 -7.50 7.35
C GLN A 44 4.55 -8.94 7.83
N ARG A 45 3.65 -9.20 8.78
CA ARG A 45 3.40 -10.55 9.29
C ARG A 45 2.99 -11.50 8.17
N LEU A 46 2.05 -11.11 7.33
CA LEU A 46 1.56 -11.97 6.24
C LEU A 46 2.65 -12.25 5.20
N LEU A 47 3.47 -11.27 4.84
CA LEU A 47 4.56 -11.46 3.89
C LEU A 47 5.64 -12.37 4.47
N THR A 48 6.06 -12.13 5.72
CA THR A 48 7.02 -13.01 6.43
C THR A 48 6.49 -14.43 6.55
N ASP A 49 5.24 -14.61 6.99
CA ASP A 49 4.61 -15.93 7.13
C ASP A 49 4.50 -16.66 5.77
N THR A 50 4.18 -15.93 4.71
CA THR A 50 4.13 -16.45 3.33
C THR A 50 5.49 -16.94 2.88
N ILE A 51 6.54 -16.12 3.02
CA ILE A 51 7.90 -16.48 2.63
C ILE A 51 8.40 -17.68 3.44
N ASN A 52 8.16 -17.71 4.76
CA ASN A 52 8.54 -18.83 5.61
C ASN A 52 7.87 -20.14 5.17
N LYS A 53 6.59 -20.09 4.81
CA LYS A 53 5.87 -21.27 4.28
C LYS A 53 6.43 -21.72 2.93
N ILE A 54 6.74 -20.78 2.04
CA ILE A 54 7.36 -21.09 0.74
C ILE A 54 8.71 -21.75 0.97
N ARG A 55 9.60 -21.17 1.78
CA ARG A 55 10.92 -21.73 2.08
C ARG A 55 10.83 -23.11 2.75
N LYS A 56 9.85 -23.34 3.61
CA LYS A 56 9.61 -24.66 4.21
C LYS A 56 9.22 -25.71 3.17
N ALA A 57 8.40 -25.35 2.19
CA ALA A 57 7.90 -26.27 1.17
C ALA A 57 8.86 -26.42 -0.03
N ARG A 58 9.58 -25.35 -0.37
CA ARG A 58 10.43 -25.21 -1.56
C ARG A 58 11.69 -24.40 -1.18
N PRO A 59 12.67 -25.02 -0.50
CA PRO A 59 13.83 -24.31 0.04
C PRO A 59 14.63 -23.55 -1.02
N GLU A 60 14.82 -24.20 -2.18
CA GLU A 60 15.61 -23.70 -3.31
C GLU A 60 14.81 -22.79 -4.27
N ALA A 61 13.54 -22.52 -3.99
CA ALA A 61 12.74 -21.69 -4.88
C ALA A 61 13.30 -20.26 -4.94
N LEU A 62 13.46 -19.72 -6.13
CA LEU A 62 13.72 -18.32 -6.35
C LEU A 62 12.46 -17.52 -5.99
N ILE A 63 12.55 -16.69 -4.95
CA ILE A 63 11.46 -15.80 -4.56
C ILE A 63 11.72 -14.44 -5.18
N ILE A 64 10.81 -13.98 -6.03
CA ILE A 64 10.83 -12.62 -6.59
C ILE A 64 9.63 -11.88 -6.02
N TYR A 65 9.84 -10.70 -5.45
CA TYR A 65 8.75 -9.83 -5.05
C TYR A 65 8.65 -8.64 -6.00
N ARG A 66 7.56 -8.58 -6.76
CA ARG A 66 7.21 -7.43 -7.60
C ARG A 66 6.54 -6.36 -6.74
N ASN A 67 7.19 -5.21 -6.61
CA ASN A 67 6.61 -4.09 -5.89
C ASN A 67 5.38 -3.50 -6.61
N ASN A 68 4.64 -2.64 -5.91
CA ASN A 68 3.39 -2.09 -6.43
C ASN A 68 3.58 -0.65 -6.90
N PRO A 69 3.17 -0.31 -8.13
CA PRO A 69 3.02 1.09 -8.53
C PRO A 69 1.82 1.74 -7.83
N VAL A 70 1.81 3.07 -7.80
CA VAL A 70 0.58 3.83 -7.46
C VAL A 70 -0.38 3.85 -8.62
N GLY A 71 -1.67 3.87 -8.31
CA GLY A 71 -2.66 4.44 -9.23
C GLY A 71 -2.65 5.97 -9.16
N HIS A 72 -3.32 6.66 -10.08
CA HIS A 72 -3.28 8.13 -10.10
C HIS A 72 -4.15 8.78 -9.00
N PRO A 73 -3.65 9.87 -8.36
CA PRO A 73 -4.37 10.68 -7.36
C PRO A 73 -5.80 11.08 -7.73
N GLU A 74 -5.99 11.43 -9.01
CA GLU A 74 -7.25 11.96 -9.54
C GLU A 74 -8.16 10.84 -10.06
N CYS A 75 -7.90 9.59 -9.68
CA CYS A 75 -8.79 8.49 -10.03
C CYS A 75 -10.20 8.83 -9.53
N PRO A 76 -11.18 9.04 -10.42
CA PRO A 76 -12.53 9.32 -9.98
C PRO A 76 -13.06 8.04 -9.35
N SER A 77 -12.87 7.88 -8.04
CA SER A 77 -13.40 6.78 -7.25
C SER A 77 -14.93 6.84 -7.16
N LYS A 78 -15.61 7.60 -8.04
CA LYS A 78 -17.03 7.90 -7.95
C LYS A 78 -17.89 6.63 -7.91
N ASN A 79 -17.40 5.47 -8.38
CA ASN A 79 -18.14 4.21 -8.29
C ASN A 79 -17.37 3.00 -7.74
N ASN A 80 -16.18 3.15 -7.15
CA ASN A 80 -15.60 2.05 -6.40
C ASN A 80 -16.20 2.14 -5.01
N GLY A 81 -17.29 1.39 -4.76
CA GLY A 81 -18.21 1.44 -3.60
C GLY A 81 -17.62 1.29 -2.19
N PHE A 82 -16.33 1.60 -2.02
CA PHE A 82 -15.57 1.57 -0.78
C PHE A 82 -15.43 2.96 -0.12
N ASN A 83 -15.34 4.06 -0.88
CA ASN A 83 -14.93 5.36 -0.31
C ASN A 83 -16.08 6.30 0.09
N GLY A 84 -17.23 6.28 -0.58
CA GLY A 84 -18.34 7.19 -0.24
C GLY A 84 -18.89 7.01 1.18
N ASN A 85 -18.88 5.77 1.67
CA ASN A 85 -19.40 5.44 3.00
C ASN A 85 -18.40 5.70 4.14
N MET A 86 -17.08 5.68 3.89
CA MET A 86 -16.08 5.91 4.94
C MET A 86 -15.96 7.39 5.29
N ALA A 87 -15.87 8.28 4.30
CA ALA A 87 -15.81 9.72 4.53
C ALA A 87 -17.06 10.24 5.25
N GLN A 88 -18.25 9.75 4.85
CA GLN A 88 -19.51 10.07 5.53
C GLN A 88 -19.56 9.50 6.96
N ARG A 89 -18.99 8.31 7.21
CA ARG A 89 -18.92 7.73 8.56
C ARG A 89 -17.93 8.47 9.45
N GLU A 90 -16.78 8.88 8.93
CA GLU A 90 -15.78 9.66 9.66
C GLU A 90 -16.30 11.07 9.98
N GLN A 91 -16.97 11.72 9.03
CA GLN A 91 -17.61 13.02 9.25
C GLN A 91 -18.70 12.92 10.33
N LYS A 92 -19.57 11.89 10.24
CA LYS A 92 -20.59 11.63 11.26
C LYS A 92 -20.02 11.18 12.62
N GLN A 93 -18.81 10.62 12.67
CA GLN A 93 -18.10 10.35 13.92
C GLN A 93 -17.48 11.61 14.53
N LYS A 94 -16.89 12.49 13.70
CA LYS A 94 -16.37 13.78 14.15
C LYS A 94 -17.48 14.70 14.66
N GLU A 95 -18.63 14.74 13.99
CA GLU A 95 -19.80 15.48 14.45
C GLU A 95 -20.29 14.99 15.82
N ARG A 96 -20.41 13.67 16.02
CA ARG A 96 -20.78 13.09 17.33
C ARG A 96 -19.74 13.35 18.42
N GLN A 97 -18.45 13.34 18.08
CA GLN A 97 -17.39 13.68 19.04
C GLN A 97 -17.42 15.16 19.41
N GLN A 98 -17.69 16.05 18.45
CA GLN A 98 -17.84 17.48 18.69
C GLN A 98 -19.09 17.77 19.53
N GLU A 99 -20.22 17.12 19.26
CA GLU A 99 -21.43 17.22 20.07
C GLU A 99 -21.19 16.76 21.51
N GLN A 100 -20.55 15.59 21.70
CA GLN A 100 -20.20 15.09 23.04
C GLN A 100 -19.22 16.01 23.78
N GLU A 101 -18.23 16.56 23.08
CA GLU A 101 -17.27 17.47 23.68
C GLU A 101 -17.92 18.83 24.01
N GLN A 102 -18.87 19.29 23.20
CA GLN A 102 -19.64 20.50 23.45
C GLN A 102 -20.61 20.33 24.62
N GLU A 103 -21.29 19.18 24.73
CA GLU A 103 -22.11 18.82 25.89
C GLU A 103 -21.27 18.72 27.17
N GLN A 104 -20.09 18.08 27.10
CA GLN A 104 -19.18 18.02 28.25
C GLN A 104 -18.67 19.40 28.66
N ARG A 105 -18.34 20.28 27.70
CA ARG A 105 -17.97 21.68 27.98
C ARG A 105 -19.14 22.46 28.58
N GLN A 106 -20.37 22.28 28.11
CA GLN A 106 -21.54 22.93 28.71
C GLN A 106 -21.82 22.43 30.13
N GLN A 107 -21.70 21.12 30.38
CA GLN A 107 -21.82 20.56 31.73
C GLN A 107 -20.67 21.01 32.65
N GLN A 108 -19.45 21.15 32.14
CA GLN A 108 -18.32 21.69 32.90
C GLN A 108 -18.49 23.19 33.18
N GLN A 109 -19.01 23.97 32.24
CA GLN A 109 -19.32 25.39 32.45
C GLN A 109 -20.45 25.58 33.46
N GLN A 110 -21.49 24.75 33.42
CA GLN A 110 -22.54 24.76 34.45
C GLN A 110 -21.97 24.37 35.83
N LYS A 111 -21.10 23.36 35.90
CA LYS A 111 -20.40 22.99 37.15
C LYS A 111 -19.38 24.03 37.62
N GLN A 112 -18.75 24.78 36.72
CA GLN A 112 -17.83 25.89 37.05
C GLN A 112 -18.59 27.12 37.51
N GLN A 113 -19.71 27.49 36.88
CA GLN A 113 -20.57 28.59 37.35
C GLN A 113 -21.08 28.32 38.78
N GLN A 114 -21.27 27.05 39.14
CA GLN A 114 -21.62 26.64 40.50
C GLN A 114 -20.43 26.66 41.48
N ARG A 115 -19.17 26.67 41.00
CA ARG A 115 -17.94 26.72 41.82
C ARG A 115 -17.27 28.10 41.88
N VAL A 116 -17.62 29.04 41.00
CA VAL A 116 -17.05 30.41 40.97
C VAL A 116 -17.56 31.29 42.14
N LEU A 117 -18.45 30.78 42.98
CA LEU A 117 -18.77 31.38 44.29
C LEU A 117 -17.72 31.09 45.38
N GLU A 118 -16.75 30.22 45.13
CA GLU A 118 -15.70 29.92 46.12
C GLU A 118 -14.29 29.88 45.51
N SER A 119 -13.49 30.83 46.01
CA SER A 119 -12.04 30.77 46.20
C SER A 119 -11.11 31.22 45.05
N ARG A 120 -10.10 31.95 45.52
CA ARG A 120 -9.15 32.80 44.79
C ARG A 120 -7.99 32.01 44.15
N VAL A 121 -7.50 32.63 43.09
CA VAL A 121 -6.27 32.42 42.30
C VAL A 121 -5.04 31.99 43.13
N LYS A 122 -4.32 30.97 42.65
CA LYS A 122 -2.85 30.88 42.73
C LYS A 122 -2.28 30.25 41.46
N VAL A 123 -1.23 30.90 40.95
CA VAL A 123 -0.44 30.49 39.78
C VAL A 123 0.81 29.74 40.26
N PRO A 124 1.29 28.72 39.53
CA PRO A 124 2.72 28.41 39.55
C PRO A 124 3.34 28.34 38.15
N ILE A 125 4.58 28.82 38.04
CA ILE A 125 5.53 28.57 36.92
C ILE A 125 6.76 27.82 37.51
N PRO A 126 7.75 27.37 36.70
CA PRO A 126 7.96 26.02 36.18
C PRO A 126 9.18 25.32 36.81
N HIS A 127 9.39 24.02 36.55
CA HIS A 127 10.75 23.47 36.57
C HIS A 127 10.97 22.41 35.47
N ASP A 128 12.10 22.59 34.79
CA ASP A 128 12.75 21.73 33.79
C ASP A 128 13.59 20.64 34.48
N HIS A 129 13.88 19.59 33.71
CA HIS A 129 15.12 18.81 33.62
C HIS A 129 14.85 17.30 33.52
N SER A 130 15.07 16.75 32.32
CA SER A 130 15.76 15.46 32.18
C SER A 130 16.28 15.24 30.76
N THR A 131 17.61 15.32 30.66
CA THR A 131 18.46 14.87 29.56
C THR A 131 18.53 13.35 29.53
N PHE A 132 17.87 12.73 28.55
CA PHE A 132 18.28 11.46 27.98
C PHE A 132 18.35 11.60 26.46
N GLY A 133 19.49 11.23 25.88
CA GLY A 133 19.72 11.30 24.44
C GLY A 133 18.64 10.55 23.67
N ALA A 134 18.13 11.17 22.62
CA ALA A 134 17.06 10.60 21.81
C ALA A 134 17.50 9.24 21.20
N PRO A 135 16.66 8.20 21.27
CA PRO A 135 16.87 6.99 20.48
C PRO A 135 16.89 7.36 18.99
N ALA A 136 17.62 6.55 18.20
CA ALA A 136 17.76 6.72 16.76
C ALA A 136 16.42 7.10 16.10
N ARG A 137 16.45 8.18 15.31
CA ARG A 137 15.25 8.73 14.67
C ARG A 137 14.57 7.61 13.87
N PRO A 138 13.25 7.38 14.02
CA PRO A 138 12.53 6.56 13.07
C PRO A 138 12.70 7.18 11.67
N PHE A 139 12.81 6.36 10.63
CA PHE A 139 12.89 6.80 9.24
C PHE A 139 11.72 7.75 8.93
N THR A 140 11.95 9.07 8.92
CA THR A 140 10.94 10.13 8.72
C THR A 140 10.97 10.76 7.33
N LYS A 141 11.39 10.03 6.30
CA LYS A 141 11.06 10.42 4.93
C LYS A 141 10.05 9.41 4.43
N ASP A 142 8.78 9.86 4.44
CA ASP A 142 7.57 9.30 3.79
C ASP A 142 6.33 9.58 4.66
N ILE A 143 6.18 10.82 5.14
CA ILE A 143 4.88 11.25 5.68
C ILE A 143 4.05 11.64 4.45
N PRO A 144 2.99 10.90 4.09
CA PRO A 144 2.12 11.31 3.00
C PRO A 144 1.55 12.69 3.31
N THR A 145 1.43 13.53 2.27
CA THR A 145 0.79 14.83 2.43
C THR A 145 -0.67 14.62 2.87
N VAL A 146 -1.26 15.63 3.53
CA VAL A 146 -2.67 15.60 3.96
C VAL A 146 -3.61 15.28 2.78
N GLU A 147 -3.22 15.69 1.57
CA GLU A 147 -3.91 15.41 0.32
C GLU A 147 -3.87 13.91 -0.05
N MET A 148 -2.71 13.26 0.09
CA MET A 148 -2.52 11.84 -0.23
C MET A 148 -3.29 10.90 0.70
N LEU A 149 -3.58 11.30 1.93
CA LEU A 149 -4.36 10.48 2.89
C LEU A 149 -5.78 10.15 2.38
N HIS A 150 -6.31 10.93 1.43
CA HIS A 150 -7.62 10.68 0.84
C HIS A 150 -7.59 9.69 -0.32
N TYR A 151 -6.41 9.22 -0.75
CA TYR A 151 -6.31 8.29 -1.87
C TYR A 151 -6.91 6.93 -1.50
N PRO A 152 -7.68 6.32 -2.42
CA PRO A 152 -8.24 4.99 -2.19
C PRO A 152 -7.14 3.96 -1.93
N LEU A 153 -7.53 2.85 -1.28
CA LEU A 153 -6.71 1.64 -1.20
C LEU A 153 -5.31 1.84 -0.55
N ASN A 154 -5.19 2.78 0.40
CA ASN A 154 -3.94 3.13 1.09
C ASN A 154 -2.78 3.52 0.15
N TRP A 155 -3.06 4.07 -1.04
CA TRP A 155 -1.99 4.49 -1.96
C TRP A 155 -1.06 5.54 -1.36
N ALA A 156 -1.50 6.30 -0.36
CA ALA A 156 -0.65 7.19 0.42
C ALA A 156 0.57 6.50 1.06
N HIS A 157 0.49 5.18 1.26
CA HIS A 157 1.46 4.39 2.03
C HIS A 157 2.17 3.33 1.19
N TYR A 158 2.00 3.34 -0.13
CA TYR A 158 2.56 2.30 -1.00
C TYR A 158 4.09 2.28 -0.97
N ASP A 159 4.76 3.45 -0.91
CA ASP A 159 6.21 3.56 -0.85
C ASP A 159 6.73 2.90 0.43
N ARG A 160 6.12 3.25 1.57
CA ARG A 160 6.45 2.63 2.86
C ARG A 160 6.25 1.12 2.84
N GLN A 161 5.13 0.63 2.31
CA GLN A 161 4.88 -0.82 2.19
C GLN A 161 5.87 -1.50 1.24
N ASN A 162 6.21 -0.86 0.12
CA ASN A 162 7.22 -1.33 -0.82
C ASN A 162 8.60 -1.45 -0.16
N GLN A 163 8.97 -0.52 0.73
CA GLN A 163 10.21 -0.60 1.50
C GLN A 163 10.18 -1.73 2.54
N ILE A 164 9.04 -1.94 3.23
CA ILE A 164 8.85 -3.08 4.14
C ILE A 164 9.02 -4.39 3.37
N ALA A 165 8.39 -4.50 2.20
CA ALA A 165 8.48 -5.68 1.37
C ALA A 165 9.91 -5.94 0.91
N LYS A 166 10.62 -4.90 0.45
CA LYS A 166 12.03 -4.97 0.07
C LYS A 166 12.88 -5.55 1.20
N ALA A 167 12.79 -4.96 2.39
CA ALA A 167 13.57 -5.40 3.55
C ALA A 167 13.33 -6.86 3.91
N ILE A 168 12.07 -7.32 3.90
CA ILE A 168 11.72 -8.71 4.24
C ILE A 168 12.23 -9.69 3.15
N VAL A 169 12.02 -9.35 1.89
CA VAL A 169 12.34 -10.23 0.75
C VAL A 169 13.84 -10.40 0.62
N GLU A 170 14.60 -9.30 0.64
CA GLU A 170 16.06 -9.34 0.55
C GLU A 170 16.67 -10.09 1.75
N ALA A 171 16.16 -9.87 2.97
CA ALA A 171 16.60 -10.61 4.15
C ALA A 171 16.34 -12.13 4.07
N SER A 172 15.40 -12.56 3.22
CA SER A 172 15.08 -13.97 2.99
C SER A 172 15.81 -14.61 1.80
N GLY A 173 16.80 -13.91 1.24
CA GLY A 173 17.51 -14.32 0.03
C GLY A 173 16.63 -14.30 -1.23
N GLY A 174 15.56 -13.50 -1.22
CA GLY A 174 14.73 -13.25 -2.40
C GLY A 174 15.17 -11.99 -3.15
N ILE A 175 14.63 -11.80 -4.34
CA ILE A 175 14.90 -10.64 -5.19
C ILE A 175 13.73 -9.66 -5.10
N TYR A 176 14.04 -8.40 -4.83
CA TYR A 176 13.08 -7.32 -4.94
C TYR A 176 13.08 -6.73 -6.36
N TRP A 177 11.97 -6.92 -7.08
CA TRP A 177 11.79 -6.42 -8.44
C TRP A 177 11.02 -5.09 -8.43
N ASN A 178 11.75 -4.00 -8.72
CA ASN A 178 11.21 -2.65 -8.72
C ASN A 178 10.61 -2.26 -10.09
N VAL A 179 9.31 -2.46 -10.24
CA VAL A 179 8.52 -1.95 -11.38
C VAL A 179 7.83 -0.63 -11.06
N ALA A 180 7.64 -0.29 -9.79
CA ALA A 180 6.92 0.91 -9.38
C ALA A 180 7.59 2.19 -9.90
N THR A 181 8.91 2.31 -9.79
CA THR A 181 9.62 3.53 -10.22
C THR A 181 9.39 3.86 -11.69
N MET A 182 9.52 2.87 -12.59
CA MET A 182 9.29 3.07 -14.02
C MET A 182 7.81 3.28 -14.35
N THR A 183 6.91 2.62 -13.62
CA THR A 183 5.47 2.68 -13.89
C THR A 183 4.83 3.96 -13.40
N ASN A 184 5.27 4.47 -12.24
CA ASN A 184 4.75 5.71 -11.65
C ASN A 184 5.03 6.94 -12.54
N MET A 185 6.02 6.84 -13.42
CA MET A 185 6.32 7.86 -14.44
C MET A 185 5.41 7.77 -15.68
N ARG A 186 4.50 6.79 -15.73
CA ARG A 186 3.61 6.50 -16.87
C ARG A 186 2.13 6.58 -16.51
N PRO A 187 1.65 7.73 -15.99
CA PRO A 187 0.21 7.91 -15.71
C PRO A 187 -0.64 7.82 -16.98
N ASP A 188 -0.06 8.08 -18.16
CA ASP A 188 -0.67 7.90 -19.48
C ASP A 188 -0.98 6.42 -19.83
N GLY A 189 -0.27 5.49 -19.19
CA GLY A 189 -0.33 4.07 -19.48
C GLY A 189 -1.57 3.36 -18.92
N HIS A 190 -2.36 4.03 -18.09
CA HIS A 190 -3.59 3.46 -17.55
C HIS A 190 -4.67 3.27 -18.62
N VAL A 191 -5.55 2.29 -18.42
CA VAL A 191 -6.75 2.09 -19.25
C VAL A 191 -7.60 3.37 -19.30
N GLY A 192 -7.64 4.11 -18.18
CA GLY A 192 -8.36 5.36 -18.04
C GLY A 192 -9.81 5.13 -17.59
N GLY A 193 -10.59 6.21 -17.47
CA GLY A 193 -11.95 6.14 -16.93
C GLY A 193 -11.96 5.92 -15.41
N GLN A 194 -12.66 4.88 -14.95
CA GLN A 194 -12.70 4.49 -13.53
C GLN A 194 -11.69 3.37 -13.18
N ASP A 195 -10.94 2.86 -14.16
CA ASP A 195 -9.89 1.86 -13.96
C ASP A 195 -8.51 2.53 -13.94
N CYS A 196 -8.01 2.68 -12.73
CA CYS A 196 -6.75 3.35 -12.41
C CYS A 196 -5.70 2.33 -11.93
N LEU A 197 -5.96 1.04 -12.14
CA LEU A 197 -5.13 -0.07 -11.68
C LEU A 197 -4.56 -0.85 -12.86
N SER A 198 -5.38 -1.01 -13.89
CA SER A 198 -4.99 -1.68 -15.11
C SER A 198 -4.22 -0.74 -16.03
N TYR A 199 -3.28 -1.31 -16.77
CA TYR A 199 -2.50 -0.65 -17.80
C TYR A 199 -2.91 -1.15 -19.18
N LYS A 200 -2.89 -0.26 -20.17
CA LYS A 200 -3.11 -0.60 -21.57
C LYS A 200 -2.00 -1.51 -22.08
N ARG A 201 -2.34 -2.27 -23.13
CA ARG A 201 -1.37 -2.95 -24.00
C ARG A 201 -1.49 -2.34 -25.42
N PRO A 202 -0.40 -1.89 -26.06
CA PRO A 202 0.95 -1.76 -25.48
C PRO A 202 1.01 -0.70 -24.36
N GLY A 203 1.89 -0.88 -23.37
CA GLY A 203 2.02 0.01 -22.21
C GLY A 203 3.03 -0.47 -21.15
N PRO A 204 2.97 0.05 -19.91
CA PRO A 204 3.92 -0.27 -18.85
C PRO A 204 4.06 -1.77 -18.54
N THR A 205 3.03 -2.57 -18.79
CA THR A 205 3.06 -4.02 -18.58
C THR A 205 3.97 -4.76 -19.58
N ASP A 206 4.18 -4.23 -20.79
CA ASP A 206 5.15 -4.76 -21.73
C ASP A 206 6.58 -4.53 -21.21
N GLU A 207 6.84 -3.34 -20.65
CA GLU A 207 8.13 -3.02 -20.03
C GLU A 207 8.39 -3.86 -18.77
N TRP A 208 7.35 -4.24 -18.04
CA TRP A 208 7.49 -5.21 -16.95
C TRP A 208 7.99 -6.55 -17.49
N ALA A 209 7.41 -7.06 -18.59
CA ALA A 209 7.85 -8.31 -19.20
C ALA A 209 9.32 -8.25 -19.65
N VAL A 210 9.74 -7.13 -20.26
CA VAL A 210 11.15 -6.91 -20.65
C VAL A 210 12.06 -6.88 -19.42
N SER A 211 11.69 -6.14 -18.37
CA SER A 211 12.50 -6.08 -17.14
C SER A 211 12.61 -7.42 -16.43
N LEU A 212 11.55 -8.22 -16.43
CA LEU A 212 11.53 -9.56 -15.85
C LEU A 212 12.41 -10.53 -16.66
N PHE A 213 12.35 -10.45 -17.99
CA PHE A 213 13.24 -11.21 -18.86
C PHE A 213 14.71 -10.89 -18.58
N ASN A 214 15.05 -9.59 -18.50
CA ASN A 214 16.42 -9.15 -18.19
C ASN A 214 16.86 -9.61 -16.80
N LEU A 215 15.95 -9.62 -15.82
CA LEU A 215 16.23 -10.15 -14.48
C LEU A 215 16.60 -11.63 -14.55
N PHE A 216 15.78 -12.45 -15.21
CA PHE A 216 16.07 -13.88 -15.35
C PHE A 216 17.37 -14.14 -16.10
N LYS A 217 17.66 -13.37 -17.16
CA LYS A 217 18.94 -13.48 -17.88
C LYS A 217 20.13 -13.10 -17.03
N THR A 218 20.01 -12.09 -16.18
CA THR A 218 21.07 -11.70 -15.24
C THR A 218 21.35 -12.83 -14.25
N ILE A 219 20.30 -13.43 -13.68
CA ILE A 219 20.41 -14.56 -12.75
C ILE A 219 21.09 -15.76 -13.44
N GLU A 220 20.67 -16.09 -14.66
CA GLU A 220 21.26 -17.17 -15.45
C GLU A 220 22.76 -16.96 -15.72
N LEU A 221 23.18 -15.73 -15.99
CA LEU A 221 24.59 -15.40 -16.22
C LEU A 221 25.42 -15.56 -14.94
N VAL A 222 24.94 -15.04 -13.81
CA VAL A 222 25.64 -15.13 -12.51
C VAL A 222 25.81 -16.57 -12.04
N GLU A 223 24.87 -17.46 -12.35
CA GLU A 223 24.94 -18.87 -11.94
C GLU A 223 25.87 -19.73 -12.78
N ARG A 224 26.31 -19.23 -13.94
CA ARG A 224 27.25 -19.93 -14.83
C ARG A 224 28.71 -19.63 -14.50
N GLU A 225 28.99 -18.60 -13.71
CA GLU A 225 30.31 -18.21 -13.22
C GLU A 225 30.68 -18.98 -11.95
#